data_AF-Q5I1B5-F1
#
_entry.id   AF-Q5I1B5-F1
#
_cell.length_a   1.000
_cell.length_b   1.000
_cell.length_c   1.000
_cell.angle_alpha   90.00
_cell.angle_beta   90.00
_cell.angle_gamma   90.00
#
_symmetry.space_group_name_H-M   'P 1'
#
loop_
_entity.id
_entity.type
_entity.pdbx_description
1 polymer ?
#
loop_
_entity_poly.entity_id
_entity_poly.type
_entity_poly.pdbx_seq_one_letter_code
_entity_poly.pdbx_strand_id
1 'polypeptide(L)' 'GLCPAMQTKVDLLLHGTVDDYVAYVEQYKDNPAILANAESIKQCVDSKLTKEDKDHATSLVEKIKASPLC' A
#
# COMPACT_ATOMS: atom_id res chain seq x y z
N GLY A 1 -0.42 -17.34 -4.26
CA GLY A 1 -1.19 -16.14 -4.68
C GLY A 1 -1.45 -15.23 -3.49
N LEU A 2 -1.38 -13.91 -3.68
CA LEU A 2 -1.41 -12.93 -2.58
C LEU A 2 -2.79 -12.84 -1.90
N CYS A 3 -2.83 -12.76 -0.56
CA CYS A 3 -4.06 -12.56 0.20
C CYS A 3 -4.83 -11.31 -0.27
N PRO A 4 -6.17 -11.36 -0.47
CA PRO A 4 -6.94 -10.20 -0.89
C PRO A 4 -6.75 -8.97 0.00
N ALA A 5 -6.70 -9.16 1.33
CA ALA A 5 -6.45 -8.06 2.26
C ALA A 5 -5.08 -7.39 2.07
N MET A 6 -4.08 -8.17 1.63
CA MET A 6 -2.75 -7.63 1.32
C MET A 6 -2.76 -6.89 -0.02
N GLN A 7 -3.53 -7.37 -1.01
CA GLN A 7 -3.72 -6.66 -2.28
C GLN A 7 -4.35 -5.28 -2.05
N THR A 8 -5.46 -5.22 -1.30
CA THR A 8 -6.12 -3.95 -0.94
C THR A 8 -5.18 -3.00 -0.20
N LYS A 9 -4.34 -3.52 0.72
CA LYS A 9 -3.33 -2.70 1.42
C LYS A 9 -2.34 -2.06 0.45
N VAL A 10 -1.84 -2.84 -0.51
CA VAL A 10 -0.85 -2.35 -1.51
C VAL A 10 -1.50 -1.34 -2.44
N ASP A 11 -2.73 -1.58 -2.88
CA ASP A 11 -3.47 -0.66 -3.75
C ASP A 11 -3.73 0.67 -3.03
N LEU A 12 -4.15 0.65 -1.77
CA LEU A 12 -4.33 1.87 -0.97
C LEU A 12 -3.01 2.61 -0.72
N LEU A 13 -1.90 1.88 -0.50
CA LEU A 13 -0.60 2.50 -0.34
C LEU A 13 -0.19 3.27 -1.59
N LEU A 14 -0.35 2.68 -2.78
CA LEU A 14 0.07 3.29 -4.04
C LEU A 14 -0.90 4.38 -4.52
N HIS A 15 -2.21 4.11 -4.48
CA HIS A 15 -3.23 4.89 -5.18
C HIS A 15 -4.31 5.50 -4.29
N GLY A 16 -4.47 5.02 -3.06
CA GLY A 16 -5.43 5.57 -2.11
C GLY A 16 -5.01 6.94 -1.56
N THR A 17 -5.91 7.59 -0.82
CA THR A 17 -5.54 8.77 -0.02
C THR A 17 -4.76 8.37 1.23
N VAL A 18 -4.15 9.35 1.91
CA VAL A 18 -3.48 9.12 3.20
C VAL A 18 -4.48 8.56 4.22
N ASP A 19 -5.66 9.19 4.33
CA ASP A 19 -6.70 8.82 5.28
C ASP A 19 -7.24 7.41 5.00
N ASP A 20 -7.53 7.07 3.75
CA ASP A 20 -8.02 5.74 3.39
C ASP A 20 -7.02 4.64 3.73
N TYR A 21 -5.72 4.89 3.50
CA TYR A 21 -4.68 3.94 3.85
C TYR A 21 -4.55 3.75 5.37
N VAL A 22 -4.54 4.84 6.13
CA VAL A 22 -4.43 4.78 7.60
C VAL A 22 -5.65 4.11 8.22
N ALA A 23 -6.86 4.48 7.78
CA ALA A 23 -8.10 3.87 8.23
C ALA A 23 -8.15 2.36 7.93
N TYR A 24 -7.59 1.94 6.78
CA TYR A 24 -7.47 0.51 6.48
C TYR A 24 -6.48 -0.21 7.40
N VAL A 25 -5.33 0.41 7.72
CA VAL A 25 -4.34 -0.18 8.64
C VAL A 25 -4.90 -0.31 10.06
N GLU A 26 -5.66 0.69 10.51
CA GLU A 26 -6.31 0.73 11.83
C GLU A 26 -7.21 -0.49 12.09
N GLN A 27 -7.95 -0.95 11.08
CA GLN A 27 -8.80 -2.15 11.18
C GLN A 27 -8.05 -3.42 11.60
N TYR A 28 -6.75 -3.50 11.31
CA TYR A 28 -5.90 -4.63 11.68
C TYR A 28 -5.07 -4.36 12.93
N LYS A 29 -4.68 -3.09 13.14
CA LYS A 29 -3.88 -2.70 14.30
C LYS A 29 -4.08 -1.24 14.66
N ASP A 30 -5.00 -1.02 15.59
CA ASP A 30 -5.20 0.26 16.28
C ASP A 30 -4.10 0.46 17.34
N ASN A 31 -2.96 0.96 16.88
CA ASN A 31 -1.85 1.38 17.74
C ASN A 31 -1.32 2.73 17.26
N PRO A 32 -1.33 3.79 18.09
CA PRO A 32 -1.00 5.15 17.64
C PRO A 32 0.37 5.28 16.97
N ALA A 33 1.40 4.57 17.46
CA ALA A 33 2.73 4.63 16.87
C ALA A 33 2.79 3.95 15.49
N ILE A 34 1.99 2.89 15.29
CA ILE A 34 1.89 2.19 14.00
C ILE A 34 1.11 3.04 13.00
N LEU A 35 0.02 3.67 13.43
CA LEU A 35 -0.78 4.54 12.56
C LEU A 35 0.00 5.78 12.13
N ALA A 36 0.72 6.43 13.05
CA ALA A 36 1.60 7.55 12.72
C ALA A 36 2.72 7.16 11.72
N ASN A 37 3.29 5.96 11.87
CA ASN A 37 4.27 5.44 10.92
C ASN A 37 3.65 5.10 9.56
N ALA A 38 2.44 4.54 9.53
CA ALA A 38 1.71 4.26 8.30
C ALA A 38 1.41 5.55 7.53
N GLU A 39 0.95 6.58 8.23
CA GLU A 39 0.71 7.91 7.67
C GLU A 39 2.00 8.49 7.06
N SER A 40 3.10 8.46 7.82
CA SER A 40 4.40 8.98 7.37
C SER A 40 4.94 8.25 6.12
N ILE A 41 4.83 6.92 6.08
CA ILE A 41 5.22 6.13 4.90
C ILE A 41 4.35 6.50 3.70
N LYS A 42 3.04 6.62 3.88
CA LYS A 42 2.11 6.95 2.80
C LYS A 42 2.37 8.34 2.23
N GLN A 43 2.55 9.35 3.09
CA GLN A 43 2.94 10.70 2.67
C GLN A 43 4.27 10.69 1.91
N CYS A 44 5.25 9.91 2.37
CA CYS A 44 6.54 9.76 1.68
C CYS A 44 6.34 9.18 0.27
N VAL A 45 5.62 8.07 0.15
CA VAL A 45 5.28 7.44 -1.14
C VAL A 45 4.60 8.43 -2.09
N ASP A 46 3.60 9.17 -1.61
CA ASP A 46 2.86 10.15 -2.42
C ASP A 46 3.71 11.35 -2.84
N SER A 47 4.66 11.78 -2.01
CA SER A 47 5.55 12.90 -2.33
C SER A 47 6.71 12.53 -3.26
N LYS A 48 7.11 11.24 -3.27
CA LYS A 48 8.31 10.77 -3.99
C LYS A 48 8.00 10.07 -5.30
N LEU A 49 6.91 9.31 -5.36
CA LEU A 49 6.56 8.55 -6.53
C LEU A 49 5.64 9.36 -7.43
N THR A 50 6.05 9.51 -8.68
CA THR A 50 5.17 10.03 -9.72
C THR A 50 4.03 9.05 -9.99
N LYS A 51 3.03 9.49 -10.75
CA LYS A 51 1.98 8.59 -11.24
C LYS A 51 2.57 7.40 -12.01
N GLU A 52 3.55 7.66 -12.88
CA GLU A 52 4.22 6.63 -13.67
C GLU A 52 4.95 5.61 -12.77
N ASP A 53 5.64 6.07 -11.72
CA ASP A 53 6.30 5.18 -10.76
C ASP A 53 5.30 4.26 -10.05
N LYS A 54 4.13 4.80 -9.67
CA LYS A 54 3.05 4.04 -9.03
C LYS A 54 2.45 3.01 -9.97
N ASP A 55 2.22 3.37 -11.23
CA ASP A 55 1.71 2.45 -12.26
C ASP A 55 2.71 1.31 -12.54
N HIS A 56 4.01 1.63 -12.60
CA HIS A 56 5.07 0.62 -12.70
C HIS A 56 5.15 -0.28 -11.47
N ALA A 57 5.01 0.28 -10.26
CA ALA A 57 4.97 -0.50 -9.02
C ALA A 57 3.77 -1.46 -9.00
N THR A 58 2.58 -1.02 -9.43
CA THR A 58 1.40 -1.89 -9.58
C THR A 58 1.67 -3.02 -10.57
N SER A 59 2.28 -2.72 -11.73
CA SER A 59 2.66 -3.75 -12.71
C SER A 59 3.62 -4.79 -12.11
N LEU A 60 4.58 -4.35 -11.30
CA LEU A 60 5.50 -5.25 -10.60
C LEU A 60 4.75 -6.16 -9.60
N VAL A 61 3.80 -5.61 -8.83
CA VAL A 61 2.99 -6.38 -7.88
C VAL A 61 2.17 -7.45 -8.61
N GLU A 62 1.58 -7.15 -9.77
CA GLU A 62 0.87 -8.15 -10.57
C GLU A 62 1.79 -9.27 -11.07
N LYS A 63 3.03 -8.95 -11.46
CA LYS A 63 4.03 -9.97 -11.83
C LYS A 63 4.41 -10.84 -10.62
N ILE A 64 4.53 -10.27 -9.43
CA ILE A 64 4.78 -11.02 -8.19
C ILE A 64 3.60 -11.96 -7.92
N LYS A 65 2.36 -11.47 -8.00
CA LYS A 65 1.14 -12.26 -7.78
C LYS A 65 0.99 -13.44 -8.75
N ALA A 66 1.39 -13.25 -10.01
CA ALA A 66 1.32 -14.27 -11.05
C ALA A 66 2.50 -15.27 -11.03
N SER A 67 3.53 -15.00 -10.24
CA SER A 67 4.72 -15.85 -10.15
C SER A 67 4.38 -17.21 -9.52
N PRO A 68 4.89 -18.34 -10.05
CA PRO A 68 4.81 -19.64 -9.38
C PRO A 68 5.47 -19.69 -7.99
N LEU A 69 6.30 -18.69 -7.67
CA LEU A 69 6.97 -18.55 -6.39
C LEU A 69 6.11 -17.81 -5.33
N CYS A 70 4.91 -17.33 -5.69
CA CYS A 70 3.98 -16.60 -4.83
C CYS A 70 2.71 -17.39 -4.51
#